data_AF-A0A158E8C0-F1
#
_entry.id   AF-A0A158E8C0-F1
#
_cell.length_a   1.000
_cell.length_b   1.000
_cell.length_c   1.000
_cell.angle_alpha   90.00
_cell.angle_beta   90.00
_cell.angle_gamma   90.00
#
_symmetry.space_group_name_H-M   'P 1'
#
loop_
_entity.id
_entity.type
_entity.pdbx_description
1 polymer ?
#
loop_
_entity_poly.entity_id
_entity_poly.type
_entity_poly.pdbx_seq_one_letter_code
_entity_poly.pdbx_strand_id
1 'polypeptide(L)' 'MRRDYGSDLPKLIDAPMNLSTLSRIYAATARALAKWEPRFKTTKISVSSAAPGQIVFDLTGIYLPDGQRVTIDGIRVS' A
#
# COMPACT_ATOMS: atom_id res chain seq x y z
N MET A 1 -22.41 7.65 -3.15
CA MET A 1 -21.24 7.42 -4.06
C MET A 1 -19.97 7.39 -3.22
N ARG A 2 -19.14 6.34 -3.31
CA ARG A 2 -17.88 6.19 -2.54
C ARG A 2 -16.68 6.87 -3.24
N ARG A 3 -16.83 8.16 -3.55
CA ARG A 3 -15.83 8.91 -4.35
C ARG A 3 -14.48 9.07 -3.65
N ASP A 4 -14.48 9.02 -2.32
CA ASP A 4 -13.27 9.16 -1.50
C ASP A 4 -12.54 7.83 -1.26
N TYR A 5 -13.15 6.69 -1.61
CA TYR A 5 -12.59 5.37 -1.37
C TYR A 5 -11.43 5.09 -2.32
N GLY A 6 -10.32 4.59 -1.78
CA GLY A 6 -9.12 4.26 -2.54
C GLY A 6 -7.86 4.80 -1.89
N SER A 7 -6.82 4.92 -2.73
CA SER A 7 -5.49 5.38 -2.36
C SER A 7 -4.98 6.37 -3.40
N ASP A 8 -4.04 7.24 -3.01
CA ASP A 8 -3.31 8.11 -3.95
C ASP A 8 -2.25 7.34 -4.76
N LEU A 9 -2.07 6.03 -4.52
CA LEU A 9 -1.12 5.18 -5.24
C LEU A 9 -1.17 5.30 -6.77
N PRO A 10 -2.33 5.30 -7.44
CA PRO A 10 -2.39 5.42 -8.90
C PRO A 10 -1.82 6.74 -9.43
N LYS A 11 -1.79 7.81 -8.62
CA LYS A 11 -1.17 9.09 -9.01
C LYS A 11 0.35 9.08 -8.83
N LEU A 12 0.89 8.10 -8.11
CA LEU A 12 2.31 8.00 -7.75
C LEU A 12 3.08 7.04 -8.67
N ILE A 13 2.40 6.06 -9.30
CA ILE A 13 3.04 5.09 -10.22
C ILE A 13 3.54 5.74 -11.52
N ASP A 14 2.95 6.87 -11.91
CA ASP A 14 3.38 7.66 -13.07
C ASP A 14 4.55 8.61 -12.76
N ALA A 15 4.90 8.77 -11.47
CA ALA A 15 6.00 9.61 -11.07
C ALA A 15 7.35 8.90 -11.24
N PRO A 16 8.46 9.64 -11.43
CA PRO A 16 9.80 9.06 -11.48
C PRO A 16 10.08 8.22 -10.23
N MET A 17 10.55 6.98 -10.42
CA MET A 17 10.80 6.05 -9.33
C MET A 17 12.10 6.41 -8.60
N ASN A 18 11.99 7.26 -7.58
CA ASN A 18 13.08 7.69 -6.71
C ASN A 18 12.71 7.44 -5.24
N LEU A 19 13.67 7.66 -4.33
CA LEU A 19 13.46 7.44 -2.88
C LEU A 19 12.30 8.27 -2.31
N SER A 20 12.07 9.47 -2.82
CA SER A 20 10.94 10.33 -2.41
C SER A 20 9.59 9.74 -2.85
N THR A 21 9.49 9.29 -4.10
CA THR A 21 8.30 8.61 -4.63
C THR A 21 8.00 7.34 -3.85
N LEU A 22 9.01 6.52 -3.56
CA LEU A 22 8.86 5.33 -2.71
C LEU A 22 8.32 5.69 -1.32
N SER A 23 8.85 6.74 -0.68
CA SER A 23 8.32 7.21 0.62
C SER A 23 6.87 7.67 0.52
N ARG A 24 6.48 8.34 -0.58
CA ARG A 24 5.09 8.76 -0.81
C ARG A 24 4.17 7.57 -1.04
N ILE A 25 4.64 6.53 -1.74
CA ILE A 25 3.92 5.27 -1.94
C ILE A 25 3.65 4.60 -0.59
N TYR A 26 4.68 4.45 0.25
CA TYR A 26 4.51 3.89 1.60
C TYR A 26 3.49 4.69 2.42
N ALA A 27 3.60 6.03 2.40
CA ALA A 27 2.66 6.90 3.12
C ALA A 27 1.22 6.79 2.57
N ALA A 28 1.05 6.71 1.25
CA ALA A 28 -0.26 6.58 0.61
C ALA A 28 -0.91 5.23 0.96
N THR A 29 -0.15 4.13 0.90
CA THR A 29 -0.63 2.79 1.30
C THR A 29 -1.04 2.78 2.77
N ALA A 30 -0.16 3.25 3.67
CA ALA A 30 -0.43 3.27 5.10
C ALA A 30 -1.65 4.15 5.44
N ARG A 31 -1.78 5.33 4.81
CA ARG A 31 -2.90 6.25 5.04
C ARG A 31 -4.21 5.70 4.49
N ALA A 32 -4.19 5.04 3.33
CA ALA A 32 -5.37 4.39 2.77
C ALA A 32 -5.85 3.23 3.66
N LEU A 33 -4.93 2.38 4.13
CA LEU A 33 -5.25 1.28 5.03
C LEU A 33 -5.74 1.78 6.39
N ALA A 34 -5.12 2.81 6.97
CA ALA A 34 -5.58 3.39 8.23
C ALA A 34 -6.99 4.00 8.12
N LYS A 35 -7.33 4.61 6.97
CA LYS A 35 -8.65 5.21 6.75
C LYS A 35 -9.73 4.16 6.48
N TRP A 36 -9.40 3.15 5.67
CA TRP A 36 -10.40 2.22 5.12
C TRP A 36 -10.41 0.84 5.76
N GLU A 37 -9.30 0.40 6.35
CA GLU A 37 -9.17 -0.90 7.01
C GLU A 37 -8.53 -0.76 8.41
N PRO A 38 -9.21 -0.10 9.37
CA PRO A 38 -8.69 0.12 10.72
C PRO A 38 -8.48 -1.19 11.51
N ARG A 39 -9.09 -2.30 11.07
CA ARG A 39 -8.91 -3.63 11.66
C ARG A 39 -7.60 -4.28 11.26
N PHE A 40 -6.89 -3.74 10.27
CA PHE A 40 -5.60 -4.26 9.82
C PHE A 40 -4.48 -3.31 10.22
N LYS A 41 -3.65 -3.73 11.17
CA LYS A 41 -2.45 -2.99 11.57
C LYS A 41 -1.29 -3.40 10.66
N THR A 42 -0.97 -2.55 9.69
CA THR A 42 0.19 -2.75 8.80
C THR A 42 1.49 -2.67 9.61
N THR A 43 2.35 -3.69 9.49
CA THR A 43 3.65 -3.75 10.18
C THR A 43 4.83 -3.63 9.22
N LYS A 44 4.70 -4.15 8.00
CA LYS A 44 5.73 -4.07 6.97
C LYS A 44 5.10 -3.91 5.59
N ILE A 45 5.73 -3.07 4.78
CA ILE A 45 5.43 -2.95 3.35
C ILE A 45 6.76 -3.18 2.64
N SER A 46 6.78 -4.11 1.69
CA SER A 46 7.99 -4.45 0.94
C SER A 46 7.72 -4.27 -0.54
N VAL A 47 8.45 -3.40 -1.21
CA VAL A 47 8.31 -3.23 -2.66
C VAL A 47 9.15 -4.31 -3.34
N SER A 48 8.48 -5.20 -4.07
CA SER A 48 9.08 -6.36 -4.74
C SER A 48 9.54 -5.98 -6.15
N SER A 49 8.81 -5.10 -6.83
CA SER A 49 9.19 -4.55 -8.13
C SER A 49 8.61 -3.15 -8.32
N ALA A 50 9.36 -2.27 -8.96
CA ALA A 50 8.94 -0.92 -9.28
C ALA A 50 9.40 -0.57 -10.71
N ALA A 51 8.44 -0.51 -11.62
CA ALA A 51 8.63 -0.12 -13.01
C ALA A 51 7.80 1.14 -13.32
N PRO A 52 8.10 1.88 -14.39
CA PRO A 52 7.26 2.99 -14.82
C PRO A 52 5.83 2.52 -15.06
N GLY A 53 4.85 3.14 -14.37
CA GLY A 53 3.43 2.78 -14.48
C GLY A 53 3.06 1.45 -13.81
N GLN A 54 3.96 0.79 -13.07
CA GLN A 54 3.62 -0.43 -12.35
C GLN A 54 4.44 -0.60 -11.08
N ILE A 55 3.77 -0.89 -9.97
CA ILE A 55 4.41 -1.29 -8.73
C ILE A 55 3.82 -2.60 -8.21
N VAL A 56 4.70 -3.46 -7.72
CA VAL A 56 4.36 -4.69 -7.02
C VAL A 56 4.93 -4.62 -5.62
N PHE A 57 4.09 -4.83 -4.63
CA PHE A 57 4.50 -4.84 -3.24
C PHE A 57 3.77 -5.90 -2.42
N ASP A 58 4.42 -6.28 -1.33
CA ASP A 58 3.93 -7.21 -0.34
C ASP A 58 3.62 -6.46 0.95
N LEU A 59 2.53 -6.86 1.61
CA LEU A 59 2.02 -6.23 2.81
C LEU A 59 1.99 -7.26 3.94
N THR A 60 2.64 -6.96 5.04
CA THR A 60 2.52 -7.75 6.28
C THR A 60 1.86 -6.90 7.36
N GLY A 61 0.96 -7.51 8.12
CA GLY A 61 0.32 -6.85 9.23
C GLY A 61 -0.32 -7.82 10.21
N ILE A 62 -1.02 -7.26 11.18
CA ILE A 62 -1.78 -7.98 12.18
C ILE A 62 -3.25 -7.62 11.98
N TYR A 63 -4.07 -8.65 11.78
CA TYR A 63 -5.52 -8.48 11.80
C TYR A 63 -5.96 -8.42 13.26
N LEU A 64 -6.38 -7.23 13.70
CA LEU A 64 -6.65 -6.91 15.10
C LEU A 64 -7.79 -7.72 15.74
N PRO A 65 -8.88 -8.06 15.02
CA PRO A 65 -9.96 -8.86 15.60
C PRO A 65 -9.50 -10.26 16.08
N ASP A 66 -8.57 -10.87 15.34
CA ASP A 66 -8.16 -12.26 15.59
C ASP A 66 -6.74 -12.34 16.18
N GLY A 67 -6.00 -11.21 16.18
CA GLY A 67 -4.59 -11.14 16.54
C GLY A 67 -3.65 -11.84 15.55
N GLN A 68 -4.18 -12.36 14.43
CA GLN A 68 -3.41 -13.16 13.50
C GLN A 68 -2.51 -12.29 12.62
N ARG A 69 -1.27 -12.77 12.40
CA ARG A 69 -0.37 -12.17 11.41
C ARG A 69 -0.82 -12.57 10.00
N VAL A 70 -1.11 -11.58 9.18
CA VAL A 70 -1.56 -11.76 7.80
C VAL A 70 -0.50 -11.16 6.88
N THR A 71 -0.16 -11.91 5.84
CA THR A 71 0.75 -11.48 4.78
C THR A 71 -0.03 -11.54 3.47
N ILE A 72 0.02 -10.46 2.71
CA ILE A 72 -0.62 -10.31 1.41
C ILE A 72 0.49 -10.02 0.42
N ASP A 73 0.80 -11.02 -0.40
CA ASP A 73 1.89 -10.95 -1.37
C ASP A 73 1.34 -10.61 -2.77
N GLY A 74 2.17 -9.96 -3.59
CA GLY A 74 1.89 -9.72 -5.00
C GLY A 74 0.82 -8.66 -5.27
N ILE A 75 0.67 -7.66 -4.38
CA ILE A 75 -0.25 -6.55 -4.62
C ILE A 75 0.30 -5.71 -5.78
N ARG A 76 -0.40 -5.75 -6.92
CA ARG A 76 -0.04 -5.03 -8.13
C ARG A 76 -0.93 -3.80 -8.33
N VAL A 77 -0.29 -2.66 -8.55
CA VAL A 77 -0.94 -1.41 -8.95
C VAL A 77 -0.35 -0.97 -10.29
N SER A 78 -1.23 -0.70 -11.26
CA SER A 78 -0.94 -0.28 -12.64
C SER A 78 -1.98 0.69 -13.14
#